data_AF-A0A2N0QR57-F1
#
_entry.id   AF-A0A2N0QR57-F1
#
_cell.length_a   1.000
_cell.length_b   1.000
_cell.length_c   1.000
_cell.angle_alpha   90.00
_cell.angle_beta   90.00
_cell.angle_gamma   90.00
#
_symmetry.space_group_name_H-M   'P 1'
#
loop_
_entity.id
_entity.type
_entity.pdbx_description
1 polymer ?
#
loop_
_entity_poly.entity_id
_entity_poly.type
_entity_poly.pdbx_seq_one_letter_code
_entity_poly.pdbx_strand_id
1 'polypeptide(L)' 'IKKYNNLFAWNSNDFGRTSVVTHTIDTGGVTPIKQRFYRTSHQNQLFIKEEIQRLLEAGLIVPSSSQWTSPVVAI' A
#
# COMPACT_ATOMS: atom_id res chain seq x y z
N ILE A 1 13.72 8.18 -28.60
CA ILE A 1 12.98 8.15 -27.31
C ILE A 1 12.58 6.72 -26.88
N LYS A 2 12.23 5.78 -27.77
CA LYS A 2 11.78 4.40 -27.42
C LYS A 2 12.74 3.53 -26.57
N LYS A 3 14.06 3.79 -26.57
CA LYS A 3 15.08 2.91 -25.95
C LYS A 3 14.97 2.79 -24.43
N TYR A 4 14.39 3.77 -23.75
CA TYR A 4 14.38 3.86 -22.28
C TYR A 4 12.96 3.95 -21.70
N ASN A 5 11.96 3.51 -22.46
CA ASN A 5 10.56 3.63 -22.06
C ASN A 5 10.25 2.89 -20.75
N ASN A 6 10.97 1.81 -20.46
CA ASN A 6 10.80 1.01 -19.25
C ASN A 6 11.61 1.53 -18.03
N LEU A 7 12.37 2.62 -18.18
CA LEU A 7 13.16 3.19 -17.08
C LEU A 7 12.39 4.22 -16.24
N PHE A 8 11.28 4.72 -16.76
CA PHE A 8 10.48 5.77 -16.14
C PHE A 8 9.04 5.30 -15.96
N ALA A 9 8.42 5.70 -14.86
CA ALA A 9 6.99 5.56 -14.67
C ALA A 9 6.27 6.67 -15.46
N TRP A 10 5.52 6.31 -16.48
CA TRP A 10 4.81 7.29 -17.33
C TRP A 10 3.43 7.66 -16.82
N ASN A 11 2.90 6.88 -15.88
CA ASN A 11 1.63 7.12 -15.22
C ASN A 11 1.68 6.65 -13.77
N SER A 12 0.70 7.05 -12.97
CA SER A 12 0.63 6.76 -11.53
C SER A 12 0.42 5.28 -11.19
N ASN A 13 0.15 4.42 -12.19
CA ASN A 13 -0.04 2.98 -12.04
C ASN A 13 1.15 2.17 -12.60
N ASP A 14 2.20 2.84 -13.09
CA ASP A 14 3.39 2.22 -13.66
C ASP A 14 4.38 1.82 -12.56
N PHE A 15 3.96 0.83 -11.77
CA PHE A 15 4.70 0.35 -10.62
C PHE A 15 5.78 -0.64 -11.05
N GLY A 16 7.02 -0.38 -10.61
CA GLY A 16 8.10 -1.34 -10.73
C GLY A 16 7.98 -2.48 -9.72
N ARG A 17 8.42 -3.68 -10.09
CA ARG A 17 8.56 -4.83 -9.19
C ARG A 17 9.80 -5.64 -9.56
N THR A 18 10.46 -6.21 -8.56
CA THR A 18 11.58 -7.13 -8.76
C THR A 18 11.32 -8.45 -8.04
N SER A 19 11.76 -9.55 -8.65
CA SER A 19 11.78 -10.89 -8.03
C SER A 19 13.16 -11.26 -7.48
N VAL A 20 14.15 -10.36 -7.58
CA VAL A 20 15.55 -10.64 -7.20
C VAL A 20 15.70 -10.84 -5.69
N VAL A 21 14.94 -10.11 -4.89
CA VAL A 21 14.99 -10.21 -3.42
C VAL A 21 13.60 -9.99 -2.84
N THR A 22 13.30 -10.70 -1.75
CA THR A 22 12.12 -10.46 -0.92
C THR A 22 12.59 -9.88 0.41
N HIS A 23 12.02 -8.75 0.82
CA HIS A 23 12.38 -8.11 2.08
C HIS A 23 11.68 -8.79 3.26
N THR A 24 12.45 -9.07 4.32
CA THR A 24 11.93 -9.58 5.60
C THR A 24 12.17 -8.52 6.67
N ILE A 25 11.14 -8.25 7.46
CA ILE A 25 11.21 -7.32 8.59
C ILE A 25 11.43 -8.15 9.86
N ASP A 26 12.57 -7.98 10.51
CA ASP A 26 12.84 -8.57 11.82
C ASP A 26 12.23 -7.68 12.91
N THR A 27 11.16 -8.17 13.55
CA THR A 27 10.49 -7.48 14.66
C THR A 27 11.10 -7.81 16.02
N GLY A 28 12.14 -8.66 16.08
CA GLY A 28 12.73 -9.14 17.32
C GLY A 28 11.69 -9.78 18.24
N GLY A 29 11.73 -9.42 19.53
CA GLY A 29 10.78 -9.89 20.55
C GLY A 29 9.55 -9.00 20.75
N VAL A 30 9.28 -8.04 19.85
CA VAL A 30 8.18 -7.08 20.04
C VAL A 30 6.83 -7.72 19.75
N THR A 31 5.89 -7.59 20.68
CA THR A 31 4.51 -8.05 20.50
C THR A 31 3.74 -7.18 19.50
N PRO A 32 2.80 -7.77 18.72
CA PRO A 32 1.97 -7.01 17.78
C PRO A 32 1.23 -5.83 18.40
N ILE A 33 1.25 -4.71 17.69
CA ILE A 33 0.53 -3.49 18.06
C ILE A 33 -0.69 -3.34 17.16
N LYS A 34 -1.87 -3.26 17.78
CA LYS A 34 -3.16 -3.07 17.09
C LYS A 34 -3.74 -1.71 17.41
N GLN A 35 -3.68 -0.79 16.46
CA GLN A 35 -4.27 0.55 16.60
C GLN A 35 -5.68 0.60 16.01
N ARG A 36 -6.57 1.36 16.65
CA ARG A 36 -7.94 1.61 16.18
C ARG A 36 -7.94 2.57 15.01
N PHE A 37 -8.80 2.32 14.03
CA PHE A 37 -9.04 3.25 12.92
C PHE A 37 -9.63 4.58 13.40
N TYR A 38 -9.14 5.70 12.85
CA TYR A 38 -9.63 7.04 13.19
C TYR A 38 -10.96 7.36 12.51
N ARG A 39 -11.73 8.27 13.09
CA ARG A 39 -12.90 8.83 12.41
C ARG A 39 -12.40 9.80 11.32
N THR A 40 -12.81 9.55 10.08
CA THR A 40 -12.50 10.40 8.92
C THR A 40 -13.77 11.07 8.39
N SER A 41 -13.61 12.19 7.66
CA SER A 41 -14.72 12.85 6.97
C SER A 41 -15.31 11.94 5.89
N HIS A 42 -16.55 12.20 5.47
CA HIS A 42 -17.18 11.40 4.42
C HIS A 42 -16.38 11.43 3.10
N GLN A 43 -15.87 12.61 2.71
CA GLN A 43 -15.03 12.76 1.52
C GLN A 43 -13.75 11.92 1.61
N ASN A 44 -13.08 11.94 2.75
CA ASN A 44 -11.87 11.14 2.96
C ASN A 44 -12.19 9.64 2.94
N GLN A 45 -13.35 9.21 3.44
CA GLN A 45 -13.76 7.81 3.35
C GLN A 45 -13.98 7.35 1.91
N LEU A 46 -14.56 8.20 1.06
CA LEU A 46 -14.74 7.90 -0.36
C LEU A 46 -13.38 7.77 -1.05
N PHE A 47 -12.50 8.76 -0.86
CA PHE A 47 -11.14 8.74 -1.39
C PHE A 47 -10.36 7.48 -0.97
N ILE A 48 -10.37 7.14 0.33
CA ILE A 48 -9.68 5.95 0.85
C ILE A 48 -10.21 4.68 0.19
N LYS A 49 -11.53 4.56 -0.03
CA LYS A 49 -12.11 3.38 -0.68
C LYS A 49 -11.69 3.25 -2.15
N GLU A 50 -11.73 4.36 -2.89
CA GLU A 50 -11.28 4.39 -4.30
C GLU A 50 -9.81 4.01 -4.42
N GLU A 51 -8.96 4.54 -3.54
CA GLU A 51 -7.53 4.25 -3.54
C GLU A 51 -7.22 2.80 -3.15
N ILE A 52 -7.92 2.24 -2.16
CA ILE A 52 -7.82 0.81 -1.81
C ILE A 52 -8.16 -0.05 -3.03
N GLN A 53 -9.24 0.27 -3.74
CA GLN A 53 -9.65 -0.49 -4.92
C GLN A 53 -8.58 -0.42 -6.03
N ARG A 54 -8.06 0.78 -6.31
CA ARG A 54 -6.98 0.99 -7.29
C ARG A 54 -5.73 0.18 -6.94
N LEU A 55 -5.31 0.17 -5.67
CA LEU A 55 -4.12 -0.55 -5.21
C LEU A 55 -4.31 -2.08 -5.22
N LEU A 56 -5.53 -2.55 -4.95
CA LEU A 56 -5.89 -3.98 -5.09
C LEU A 56 -5.82 -4.42 -6.55
N GLU A 57 -6.40 -3.64 -7.47
CA GLU A 57 -6.37 -3.92 -8.92
C GLU A 57 -4.94 -3.89 -9.48
N ALA A 58 -4.10 -2.98 -8.97
CA ALA A 58 -2.67 -2.94 -9.30
C ALA A 58 -1.86 -4.10 -8.69
N GLY A 59 -2.45 -4.92 -7.81
CA GLY A 59 -1.77 -6.03 -7.13
C GLY A 59 -0.69 -5.62 -6.13
N LEU A 60 -0.75 -4.37 -5.63
CA LEU A 60 0.20 -3.83 -4.66
C LEU A 60 -0.15 -4.20 -3.22
N ILE A 61 -1.43 -4.35 -2.91
CA ILE A 61 -1.93 -4.75 -1.59
C ILE A 61 -2.84 -5.96 -1.71
N VAL A 62 -3.06 -6.65 -0.59
CA VAL A 62 -3.96 -7.80 -0.51
C VAL A 62 -4.75 -7.75 0.80
N PRO A 63 -5.97 -8.33 0.85
CA PRO A 63 -6.66 -8.55 2.10
C PRO A 63 -5.81 -9.42 3.04
N SER A 64 -5.79 -9.06 4.33
CA SER A 64 -5.07 -9.84 5.34
C SER A 64 -5.80 -9.81 6.68
N SER A 65 -5.54 -10.82 7.51
CA SER A 65 -5.96 -10.87 8.91
C SER A 65 -4.71 -10.86 9.79
N SER A 66 -4.31 -9.66 10.23
CA SER A 66 -3.08 -9.43 10.99
C SER A 66 -3.37 -8.99 12.43
N GLN A 67 -2.46 -9.35 13.34
CA GLN A 67 -2.43 -8.81 14.70
C GLN A 67 -1.84 -7.39 14.75
N TRP A 68 -1.20 -6.94 13.66
CA TRP A 68 -0.67 -5.59 13.48
C TRP A 68 -1.67 -4.74 12.69
N THR A 69 -2.03 -3.56 13.21
CA THR A 69 -2.84 -2.58 12.47
C THR A 69 -2.40 -1.15 12.75
N SER A 70 -2.33 -0.35 11.69
CA SER A 70 -2.08 1.10 11.76
C SER A 70 -3.17 1.84 10.97
N PRO A 71 -3.74 2.93 11.51
CA PRO A 71 -4.82 3.67 10.85
C PRO A 71 -4.31 4.48 9.65
N VAL A 72 -5.13 4.58 8.61
CA VAL A 72 -4.85 5.41 7.42
C VAL A 72 -5.15 6.88 7.74
N VAL A 73 -4.31 7.78 7.23
CA VAL A 73 -4.50 9.23 7.27
C VAL A 73 -4.52 9.75 5.83
N ALA A 74 -5.57 10.47 5.46
CA ALA A 74 -5.64 11.20 4.19
C ALA A 74 -5.14 12.62 4.42
N ILE A 75 -4.19 13.06 3.58
CA ILE A 75 -3.54 14.38 3.63
C ILE A 75 -3.97 15.26 2.46
#